data_AF-A0A970SWM7-F1
#
_entry.id   AF-A0A970SWM7-F1
#
_cell.length_a   1.000
_cell.length_b   1.000
_cell.length_c   1.000
_cell.angle_alpha   90.00
_cell.angle_beta   90.00
_cell.angle_gamma   90.00
#
_symmetry.space_group_name_H-M   'P 1'
#
loop_
_entity.id
_entity.type
_entity.pdbx_description
1 polymer ?
#
loop_
_entity_poly.entity_id
_entity_poly.type
_entity_poly.pdbx_seq_one_letter_code
_entity_poly.pdbx_strand_id
1 'polypeptide(L)'
;SAVAQMDALFKMLENKSNWKFDRIALDLEVAGINTKARITSTTLNCLEIVKTRTGRYPLVYSRANWVDQYLQVSDLPNLDWWLATYRRAAPSPFYTSEHPGPPHLPKGVSTYLIHQTGDHCKAIGAASYFMDYNRWNGDAAAVLRYFNNPASAPEPPKPSLLFKAKCMVNTLRKRSGPGLTYPIIGNLSLGEVVSVYGEVDGWFKIDQNADVWCSGAANYMQRLDANAPQPPQARRAQCIVRALYLREGPGKNYKIIGNLVRNDVVTVYEVHNGWYRISPNKQVWCSGETQYMNVLA
;
A
#
# COMPACT_ATOMS: atom_id res chain seq x y z
N SER A 1 -23.01 10.30 -20.13
CA SER A 1 -23.03 9.36 -18.98
C SER A 1 -21.97 8.29 -19.21
N ALA A 2 -21.62 7.49 -18.19
CA ALA A 2 -20.72 6.34 -18.34
C ALA A 2 -21.18 5.38 -19.45
N VAL A 3 -22.47 5.03 -19.44
CA VAL A 3 -23.10 4.15 -20.44
C VAL A 3 -22.87 4.65 -21.86
N ALA A 4 -23.20 5.92 -22.14
CA ALA A 4 -23.06 6.47 -23.49
C ALA A 4 -21.60 6.48 -23.99
N GLN A 5 -20.64 6.80 -23.11
CA GLN A 5 -19.22 6.78 -23.49
C GLN A 5 -18.73 5.36 -23.76
N MET A 6 -19.09 4.41 -22.90
CA MET A 6 -18.68 3.01 -23.09
C MET A 6 -19.38 2.39 -24.30
N ASP A 7 -20.65 2.68 -24.57
CA ASP A 7 -21.34 2.21 -25.77
C ASP A 7 -20.69 2.75 -27.05
N ALA A 8 -20.34 4.03 -27.07
CA ALA A 8 -19.60 4.62 -28.18
C ALA A 8 -18.24 3.93 -28.36
N LEU A 9 -17.49 3.71 -27.28
CA LEU A 9 -16.21 3.00 -27.30
C LEU A 9 -16.37 1.59 -27.88
N PHE A 10 -17.28 0.77 -27.33
CA PHE A 10 -17.47 -0.60 -27.78
C PHE A 10 -17.97 -0.69 -29.22
N LYS A 11 -18.79 0.25 -29.68
CA LYS A 11 -19.18 0.35 -31.09
C LYS A 11 -17.99 0.59 -32.01
N MET A 12 -17.04 1.42 -31.62
CA MET A 12 -15.82 1.65 -32.44
C MET A 12 -14.92 0.42 -32.53
N LEU A 13 -14.92 -0.40 -31.48
CA LEU A 13 -14.09 -1.59 -31.30
C LEU A 13 -14.74 -2.87 -31.84
N GLU A 14 -16.03 -2.80 -32.20
CA GLU A 14 -16.79 -3.91 -32.77
C GLU A 14 -16.08 -4.48 -34.01
N ASN A 15 -15.88 -5.80 -34.01
CA ASN A 15 -15.14 -6.56 -35.03
C ASN A 15 -13.66 -6.16 -35.24
N LYS A 16 -13.09 -5.34 -34.36
CA LYS A 16 -11.68 -4.90 -34.41
C LYS A 16 -10.85 -5.33 -33.21
N SER A 17 -11.50 -5.78 -32.15
CA SER A 17 -10.84 -6.18 -30.90
C SER A 17 -11.02 -7.66 -30.61
N ASN A 18 -10.00 -8.26 -30.02
CA ASN A 18 -10.01 -9.60 -29.47
C ASN A 18 -9.72 -9.54 -27.97
N TRP A 19 -10.77 -9.61 -27.16
CA TRP A 19 -10.67 -9.47 -25.69
C TRP A 19 -9.83 -10.54 -25.00
N LYS A 20 -9.46 -11.62 -25.71
CA LYS A 20 -8.43 -12.53 -25.23
C LYS A 20 -7.09 -11.81 -25.06
N PHE A 21 -6.72 -10.95 -26.00
CA PHE A 21 -5.41 -10.30 -26.04
C PHE A 21 -5.49 -8.80 -25.73
N ASP A 22 -6.48 -8.10 -26.26
CA ASP A 22 -6.59 -6.65 -26.17
C ASP A 22 -7.04 -6.16 -24.79
N ARG A 23 -6.62 -4.96 -24.44
CA ARG A 23 -6.89 -4.33 -23.14
C ARG A 23 -7.38 -2.91 -23.36
N ILE A 24 -8.48 -2.56 -22.70
CA ILE A 24 -8.98 -1.18 -22.69
C ILE A 24 -8.20 -0.39 -21.64
N ALA A 25 -7.82 0.83 -21.98
CA ALA A 25 -7.37 1.83 -21.02
C ALA A 25 -8.42 2.95 -20.95
N LEU A 26 -8.79 3.35 -19.73
CA LEU A 26 -9.58 4.55 -19.49
C LEU A 26 -8.63 5.70 -19.18
N ASP A 27 -8.68 6.73 -20.01
CA ASP A 27 -7.94 7.97 -19.82
C ASP A 27 -8.74 8.92 -18.92
N LEU A 28 -8.24 9.12 -17.69
CA LEU A 28 -8.87 9.97 -16.69
C LEU A 28 -7.97 11.19 -16.41
N GLU A 29 -8.18 12.27 -17.16
CA GLU A 29 -7.36 13.48 -17.01
C GLU A 29 -8.14 14.80 -17.03
N VAL A 30 -9.47 14.75 -17.23
CA VAL A 30 -10.32 15.94 -17.28
C VAL A 30 -11.47 15.84 -16.27
N ALA A 31 -11.51 16.77 -15.33
CA ALA A 31 -12.59 16.87 -14.33
C ALA A 31 -13.75 17.76 -14.79
N GLY A 32 -13.43 18.84 -15.52
CA GLY A 32 -14.39 19.89 -15.85
C GLY A 32 -15.05 20.46 -14.59
N ILE A 33 -16.37 20.62 -14.62
CA ILE A 33 -17.17 21.12 -13.50
C ILE A 33 -17.66 20.03 -12.53
N ASN A 34 -17.23 18.77 -12.73
CA ASN A 34 -17.77 17.64 -12.00
C ASN A 34 -17.12 17.52 -10.61
N THR A 35 -17.92 17.14 -9.62
CA THR A 35 -17.43 16.89 -8.27
C THR A 35 -16.63 15.58 -8.22
N LYS A 36 -15.72 15.47 -7.24
CA LYS A 36 -14.97 14.24 -6.93
C LYS A 36 -15.87 13.01 -6.81
N ALA A 37 -17.01 13.13 -6.12
CA ALA A 37 -17.98 12.05 -5.97
C ALA A 37 -18.60 11.63 -7.32
N ARG A 38 -18.97 12.58 -8.18
CA ARG A 38 -19.54 12.29 -9.50
C ARG A 38 -18.53 11.67 -10.45
N ILE A 39 -17.28 12.13 -10.43
CA ILE A 39 -16.20 11.54 -11.23
C ILE A 39 -15.92 10.12 -10.77
N THR A 40 -15.84 9.89 -9.45
CA THR A 40 -15.64 8.56 -8.87
C THR A 40 -16.77 7.60 -9.27
N SER A 41 -18.04 8.00 -9.10
CA SER A 41 -19.18 7.13 -9.46
C SER A 41 -19.27 6.86 -10.97
N THR A 42 -18.96 7.86 -11.80
CA THR A 42 -18.90 7.69 -13.26
C THR A 42 -17.79 6.73 -13.65
N THR A 43 -16.62 6.84 -13.02
CA THR A 43 -15.48 5.95 -13.23
C THR A 43 -15.86 4.52 -12.86
N LEU A 44 -16.43 4.30 -11.68
CA LEU A 44 -16.88 2.97 -11.23
C LEU A 44 -17.85 2.34 -12.24
N ASN A 45 -18.82 3.11 -12.75
CA ASN A 45 -19.74 2.63 -13.77
C ASN A 45 -19.04 2.24 -15.08
N CYS A 46 -18.06 3.03 -15.54
CA CYS A 46 -17.25 2.67 -16.72
C CYS A 46 -16.47 1.37 -16.48
N LEU A 47 -15.83 1.23 -15.31
CA LEU A 47 -15.07 0.04 -14.92
C LEU A 47 -15.94 -1.21 -14.96
N GLU A 48 -17.15 -1.17 -14.38
CA GLU A 48 -18.06 -2.31 -14.36
C GLU A 48 -18.62 -2.66 -15.75
N ILE A 49 -18.92 -1.67 -16.59
CA ILE A 49 -19.33 -1.92 -17.98
C ILE A 49 -18.24 -2.63 -18.76
N VAL A 50 -16.99 -2.15 -18.67
CA VAL A 50 -15.85 -2.78 -19.35
C VAL A 50 -15.63 -4.20 -18.85
N LYS A 51 -15.66 -4.41 -17.53
CA LYS A 51 -15.51 -5.74 -16.93
C LYS A 51 -16.61 -6.69 -17.37
N THR A 52 -17.85 -6.24 -17.42
CA THR A 52 -18.98 -7.05 -17.88
C THR A 52 -18.81 -7.47 -19.34
N ARG A 53 -18.28 -6.60 -20.20
CA ARG A 53 -18.15 -6.86 -21.65
C ARG A 53 -16.87 -7.60 -22.05
N THR A 54 -15.82 -7.51 -21.25
CA THR A 54 -14.48 -8.04 -21.60
C THR A 54 -13.97 -9.09 -20.62
N GLY A 55 -14.63 -9.28 -19.48
CA GLY A 55 -14.22 -10.19 -18.42
C GLY A 55 -13.18 -9.62 -17.44
N ARG A 56 -12.72 -8.37 -17.62
CA ARG A 56 -11.72 -7.74 -16.75
C ARG A 56 -11.89 -6.23 -16.60
N TYR A 57 -11.42 -5.66 -15.51
CA TYR A 57 -11.30 -4.21 -15.40
C TYR A 57 -10.31 -3.66 -16.45
N PRO A 58 -10.54 -2.45 -16.99
CA PRO A 58 -9.59 -1.77 -17.85
C PRO A 58 -8.38 -1.28 -17.04
N LEU A 59 -7.30 -0.95 -17.75
CA LEU A 59 -6.25 -0.10 -17.20
C LEU A 59 -6.81 1.29 -16.93
N VAL A 60 -6.30 1.97 -15.93
CA VAL A 60 -6.64 3.37 -15.67
C VAL A 60 -5.40 4.22 -15.85
N TYR A 61 -5.45 5.12 -16.83
CA TYR A 61 -4.43 6.11 -17.09
C TYR A 61 -4.76 7.44 -16.40
N SER A 62 -3.79 8.03 -15.70
CA SER A 62 -3.89 9.37 -15.11
C SER A 62 -2.54 9.87 -14.59
N ARG A 63 -2.44 11.19 -14.30
CA ARG A 63 -1.42 11.74 -13.39
C ARG A 63 -1.85 11.54 -11.93
N ALA A 64 -0.89 11.34 -11.03
CA ALA A 64 -1.18 11.04 -9.62
C ALA A 64 -1.91 12.18 -8.88
N ASN A 65 -1.50 13.43 -9.14
CA ASN A 65 -2.13 14.61 -8.57
C ASN A 65 -3.61 14.76 -8.99
N TRP A 66 -3.93 14.39 -10.24
CA TRP A 66 -5.31 14.40 -10.72
C TRP A 66 -6.14 13.35 -9.99
N VAL A 67 -5.62 12.12 -9.83
CA VAL A 67 -6.30 11.07 -9.05
C VAL A 67 -6.57 11.54 -7.62
N ASP A 68 -5.56 12.08 -6.93
CA ASP A 68 -5.71 12.57 -5.55
C ASP A 68 -6.81 13.63 -5.42
N GLN A 69 -6.87 14.53 -6.39
CA GLN A 69 -7.79 15.65 -6.39
C GLN A 69 -9.23 15.23 -6.76
N TYR A 70 -9.39 14.31 -7.72
CA TYR A 70 -10.68 14.07 -8.38
C TYR A 70 -11.24 12.66 -8.23
N LEU A 71 -10.50 11.71 -7.66
CA LEU A 71 -10.96 10.34 -7.41
C LEU A 71 -10.87 9.94 -5.94
N GLN A 72 -11.93 9.29 -5.45
CA GLN A 72 -11.94 8.64 -4.15
C GLN A 72 -11.45 7.19 -4.34
N VAL A 73 -10.13 6.99 -4.33
CA VAL A 73 -9.50 5.69 -4.61
C VAL A 73 -9.99 4.57 -3.68
N SER A 74 -10.32 4.90 -2.42
CA SER A 74 -10.87 3.93 -1.46
C SER A 74 -12.18 3.28 -1.90
N ASP A 75 -12.89 3.90 -2.83
CA ASP A 75 -14.20 3.45 -3.31
C ASP A 75 -14.09 2.69 -4.64
N LEU A 76 -12.88 2.56 -5.18
CA LEU A 76 -12.59 1.84 -6.41
C LEU A 76 -12.06 0.42 -6.10
N PRO A 77 -12.28 -0.55 -7.01
CA PRO A 77 -11.64 -1.86 -6.89
C PRO A 77 -10.11 -1.74 -7.04
N ASN A 78 -9.40 -2.87 -6.87
CA ASN A 78 -8.00 -2.92 -7.26
C ASN A 78 -7.89 -2.77 -8.79
N LEU A 79 -7.07 -1.82 -9.22
CA LEU A 79 -6.93 -1.42 -10.62
C LEU A 79 -5.48 -1.56 -11.10
N ASP A 80 -5.34 -1.84 -12.38
CA ASP A 80 -4.08 -1.77 -13.10
C ASP A 80 -3.80 -0.31 -13.50
N TRP A 81 -2.83 0.32 -12.86
CA TRP A 81 -2.54 1.74 -13.06
C TRP A 81 -1.51 1.99 -14.16
N TRP A 82 -1.85 2.88 -15.08
CA TRP A 82 -0.93 3.50 -16.05
C TRP A 82 -0.69 4.96 -15.63
N LEU A 83 0.37 5.22 -14.87
CA LEU A 83 0.59 6.53 -14.27
C LEU A 83 1.55 7.38 -15.10
N ALA A 84 1.20 8.66 -15.26
CA ALA A 84 2.07 9.64 -15.92
C ALA A 84 2.88 10.46 -14.91
N THR A 85 4.20 10.48 -15.11
CA THR A 85 5.13 11.41 -14.43
C THR A 85 6.33 11.60 -15.34
N TYR A 86 6.47 12.77 -15.94
CA TYR A 86 7.55 13.04 -16.89
C TYR A 86 8.37 14.25 -16.46
N ARG A 87 9.56 14.42 -17.06
CA ARG A 87 10.38 15.61 -16.88
C ARG A 87 9.69 16.81 -17.53
N ARG A 88 9.98 18.02 -17.05
CA ARG A 88 9.57 19.24 -17.75
C ARG A 88 10.07 19.19 -19.20
N ALA A 89 9.16 19.42 -20.15
CA ALA A 89 9.51 19.41 -21.56
C ALA A 89 10.61 20.43 -21.86
N ALA A 90 11.61 19.99 -22.63
CA ALA A 90 12.60 20.87 -23.23
C ALA A 90 11.91 21.81 -24.24
N PRO A 91 12.44 23.01 -24.47
CA PRO A 91 11.89 23.90 -25.48
C PRO A 91 11.93 23.24 -26.85
N SER A 92 10.88 23.44 -27.64
CA SER A 92 10.86 22.97 -29.03
C SER A 92 12.04 23.60 -29.80
N PRO A 93 12.76 22.83 -30.65
CA PRO A 93 12.44 21.48 -31.11
C PRO A 93 13.20 20.36 -30.36
N PHE A 94 13.75 20.60 -29.17
CA PHE A 94 14.56 19.61 -28.48
C PHE A 94 13.72 18.48 -27.88
N TYR A 95 14.25 17.25 -27.97
CA TYR A 95 13.65 16.10 -27.30
C TYR A 95 13.90 16.14 -25.80
N THR A 96 12.94 15.62 -25.05
CA THR A 96 13.06 15.45 -23.61
C THR A 96 13.42 14.00 -23.31
N SER A 97 14.50 13.82 -22.54
CA SER A 97 14.86 12.51 -21.98
C SER A 97 13.77 11.98 -21.05
N GLU A 98 13.62 10.66 -20.97
CA GLU A 98 12.67 10.02 -20.06
C GLU A 98 12.87 10.37 -18.59
N HIS A 99 11.77 10.38 -17.84
CA HIS A 99 11.80 10.30 -16.39
C HIS A 99 12.37 8.94 -15.93
N PRO A 100 13.30 8.91 -14.97
CA PRO A 100 13.97 7.67 -14.56
C PRO A 100 13.05 6.68 -13.81
N GLY A 101 11.90 7.15 -13.33
CA GLY A 101 10.96 6.36 -12.54
C GLY A 101 11.35 6.29 -11.05
N PRO A 102 10.50 5.69 -10.20
CA PRO A 102 9.10 5.32 -10.48
C PRO A 102 8.20 6.56 -10.71
N PRO A 103 6.96 6.41 -11.20
CA PRO A 103 5.99 7.51 -11.20
C PRO A 103 5.61 7.90 -9.77
N HIS A 104 5.05 9.09 -9.61
CA HIS A 104 4.33 9.41 -8.37
C HIS A 104 3.11 8.49 -8.24
N LEU A 105 2.87 7.95 -7.04
CA LEU A 105 1.68 7.15 -6.76
C LEU A 105 0.59 8.03 -6.13
N PRO A 106 -0.68 7.89 -6.55
CA PRO A 106 -1.81 8.47 -5.82
C PRO A 106 -1.90 7.96 -4.38
N LYS A 107 -2.51 8.73 -3.49
CA LYS A 107 -2.84 8.32 -2.13
C LYS A 107 -3.74 7.09 -2.15
N GLY A 108 -3.33 6.06 -1.41
CA GLY A 108 -4.04 4.78 -1.34
C GLY A 108 -3.66 3.79 -2.45
N VAL A 109 -2.81 4.18 -3.41
CA VAL A 109 -2.25 3.28 -4.43
C VAL A 109 -0.85 2.84 -4.01
N SER A 110 -0.61 1.52 -4.00
CA SER A 110 0.67 0.94 -3.59
C SER A 110 1.57 0.49 -4.73
N THR A 111 1.04 0.41 -5.97
CA THR A 111 1.79 -0.07 -7.14
C THR A 111 1.24 0.52 -8.44
N TYR A 112 1.98 0.32 -9.53
CA TYR A 112 1.63 0.71 -10.89
C TYR A 112 2.02 -0.40 -11.86
N LEU A 113 1.33 -0.46 -13.00
CA LEU A 113 1.61 -1.42 -14.07
C LEU A 113 2.45 -0.79 -15.18
N ILE A 114 2.10 0.44 -15.56
CA ILE A 114 2.77 1.19 -16.62
C ILE A 114 3.09 2.60 -16.11
N HIS A 115 4.28 3.09 -16.45
CA HIS A 115 4.68 4.48 -16.24
C HIS A 115 4.85 5.16 -17.59
N GLN A 116 4.07 6.21 -17.87
CA GLN A 116 4.38 7.12 -18.97
C GLN A 116 5.52 8.06 -18.55
N THR A 117 6.70 7.85 -19.12
CA THR A 117 7.98 8.46 -18.72
C THR A 117 8.29 9.77 -19.43
N GLY A 118 7.64 10.06 -20.54
CA GLY A 118 7.84 11.29 -21.32
C GLY A 118 6.76 11.50 -22.36
N ASP A 119 6.51 12.76 -22.72
CA ASP A 119 5.52 13.23 -23.71
C ASP A 119 6.16 13.97 -24.91
N HIS A 120 7.47 14.23 -24.85
CA HIS A 120 8.25 14.92 -25.87
C HIS A 120 9.53 14.14 -26.22
N CYS A 121 9.46 12.81 -26.23
CA CYS A 121 10.60 11.98 -26.58
C CYS A 121 10.81 11.96 -28.10
N LYS A 122 12.01 11.57 -28.53
CA LYS A 122 12.29 11.35 -29.95
C LYS A 122 11.38 10.26 -30.50
N ALA A 123 10.73 10.47 -31.64
CA ALA A 123 9.92 9.42 -32.23
C ALA A 123 10.75 8.20 -32.65
N ILE A 124 10.21 7.01 -32.38
CA ILE A 124 10.77 5.72 -32.81
C ILE A 124 9.82 5.15 -33.86
N GLY A 125 10.15 5.34 -35.15
CA GLY A 125 9.39 4.76 -36.26
C GLY A 125 8.00 5.36 -36.52
N ALA A 126 7.60 6.42 -35.80
CA ALA A 126 6.35 7.13 -36.06
C ALA A 126 6.56 8.41 -36.86
N ALA A 127 5.49 8.86 -37.52
CA ALA A 127 5.46 10.10 -38.30
C ALA A 127 5.45 11.38 -37.44
N SER A 128 5.07 11.28 -36.17
CA SER A 128 5.07 12.42 -35.25
C SER A 128 6.50 12.86 -34.90
N TYR A 129 6.70 14.16 -34.64
CA TYR A 129 8.01 14.66 -34.21
C TYR A 129 8.33 14.23 -32.77
N PHE A 130 7.33 14.32 -31.90
CA PHE A 130 7.37 13.87 -30.52
C PHE A 130 6.63 12.55 -30.34
N MET A 131 7.02 11.79 -29.33
CA MET A 131 6.43 10.51 -28.97
C MET A 131 6.32 10.37 -27.46
N ASP A 132 5.21 9.80 -27.01
CA ASP A 132 5.02 9.39 -25.63
C ASP A 132 5.75 8.07 -25.36
N TYR A 133 6.56 8.04 -24.31
CA TYR A 133 7.27 6.83 -23.90
C TYR A 133 6.61 6.22 -22.68
N ASN A 134 6.57 4.89 -22.64
CA ASN A 134 5.97 4.12 -21.57
C ASN A 134 6.90 2.97 -21.15
N ARG A 135 6.97 2.71 -19.84
CA ARG A 135 7.76 1.64 -19.25
C ARG A 135 6.86 0.73 -18.41
N TRP A 136 7.01 -0.57 -18.63
CA TRP A 136 6.30 -1.59 -17.87
C TRP A 136 6.98 -1.82 -16.53
N ASN A 137 6.20 -1.97 -15.46
CA ASN A 137 6.70 -2.40 -14.16
C ASN A 137 6.83 -3.93 -14.13
N GLY A 138 7.96 -4.42 -14.62
CA GLY A 138 8.25 -5.85 -14.73
C GLY A 138 9.09 -6.18 -15.96
N ASP A 139 9.21 -7.47 -16.25
CA ASP A 139 9.98 -7.96 -17.39
C ASP A 139 9.12 -8.13 -18.65
N ALA A 140 9.78 -8.44 -19.78
CA ALA A 140 9.10 -8.70 -21.04
C ALA A 140 8.10 -9.88 -20.94
N ALA A 141 8.40 -10.89 -20.12
CA ALA A 141 7.51 -12.02 -19.91
C ALA A 141 6.21 -11.60 -19.21
N ALA A 142 6.26 -10.64 -18.29
CA ALA A 142 5.10 -10.08 -17.62
C ALA A 142 4.19 -9.34 -18.61
N VAL A 143 4.76 -8.59 -19.55
CA VAL A 143 4.00 -7.97 -20.65
C VAL A 143 3.28 -9.07 -21.45
N LEU A 144 4.03 -10.06 -21.93
CA LEU A 144 3.47 -11.16 -22.72
C LEU A 144 2.33 -11.88 -21.98
N ARG A 145 2.51 -12.18 -20.68
CA ARG A 145 1.47 -12.79 -19.84
C ARG A 145 0.23 -11.90 -19.72
N TYR A 146 0.41 -10.60 -19.48
CA TYR A 146 -0.70 -9.67 -19.28
C TYR A 146 -1.62 -9.59 -20.50
N PHE A 147 -1.05 -9.68 -21.70
CA PHE A 147 -1.76 -9.70 -22.98
C PHE A 147 -2.10 -11.12 -23.46
N ASN A 148 -2.00 -12.15 -22.59
CA ASN A 148 -2.27 -13.56 -22.92
C ASN A 148 -1.52 -14.07 -24.17
N ASN A 149 -0.30 -13.58 -24.39
CA ASN A 149 0.51 -14.01 -25.53
C ASN A 149 0.95 -15.49 -25.32
N PRO A 150 0.76 -16.37 -26.32
CA PRO A 150 1.17 -17.78 -26.22
C PRO A 150 2.67 -18.00 -25.96
N ALA A 151 3.52 -17.04 -26.34
CA ALA A 151 4.96 -17.10 -26.09
C ALA A 151 5.34 -16.72 -24.65
N SER A 152 4.37 -16.41 -23.78
CA SER A 152 4.66 -16.05 -22.41
C SER A 152 5.14 -17.25 -21.59
N ALA A 153 6.25 -17.06 -20.87
CA ALA A 153 6.64 -17.99 -19.82
C ALA A 153 5.59 -17.97 -18.70
N PRO A 154 5.28 -19.12 -18.07
CA PRO A 154 4.34 -19.18 -16.94
C PRO A 154 4.72 -18.15 -15.88
N GLU A 155 3.70 -17.58 -15.22
CA GLU A 155 3.95 -16.62 -14.14
C GLU A 155 4.80 -17.33 -13.07
N PRO A 156 5.90 -16.72 -12.58
CA PRO A 156 6.57 -17.28 -11.43
C PRO A 156 5.54 -17.44 -10.31
N PRO A 157 5.63 -18.52 -9.51
CA PRO A 157 4.66 -18.74 -8.45
C PRO A 157 4.61 -17.50 -7.56
N LYS A 158 3.41 -16.91 -7.45
CA LYS A 158 3.22 -15.76 -6.56
C LYS A 158 3.67 -16.15 -5.15
N PRO A 159 4.36 -15.26 -4.42
CA PRO A 159 4.72 -15.51 -3.04
C PRO A 159 3.51 -15.97 -2.26
N SER A 160 3.59 -17.16 -1.66
CA SER A 160 2.55 -17.69 -0.80
C SER A 160 2.54 -16.94 0.53
N LEU A 161 1.37 -16.79 1.14
CA LEU A 161 1.26 -16.29 2.50
C LEU A 161 2.12 -17.18 3.42
N LEU A 162 3.09 -16.59 4.10
CA LEU A 162 3.92 -17.28 5.10
C LEU A 162 3.19 -17.30 6.45
N PHE A 163 2.80 -16.12 6.94
CA PHE A 163 2.06 -15.94 8.19
C PHE A 163 1.42 -14.56 8.27
N LYS A 164 0.65 -14.30 9.33
CA LYS A 164 0.16 -12.96 9.68
C LYS A 164 0.98 -12.39 10.82
N ALA A 165 1.20 -11.08 10.81
CA ALA A 165 1.88 -10.37 11.89
C ALA A 165 1.12 -9.11 12.27
N LYS A 166 1.17 -8.73 13.54
CA LYS A 166 0.50 -7.58 14.11
C LYS A 166 1.50 -6.51 14.51
N CYS A 167 1.26 -5.26 14.12
CA CYS A 167 2.07 -4.13 14.53
C CYS A 167 1.87 -3.82 16.03
N MET A 168 2.97 -3.61 16.74
CA MET A 168 3.01 -3.42 18.21
C MET A 168 3.31 -1.98 18.63
N VAL A 169 3.55 -1.10 17.66
CA VAL A 169 3.88 0.32 17.86
C VAL A 169 2.90 1.22 17.13
N ASN A 170 2.76 2.47 17.58
CA ASN A 170 1.82 3.43 16.98
C ASN A 170 2.12 3.74 15.50
N THR A 171 3.40 3.75 15.14
CA THR A 171 3.84 4.08 13.78
C THR A 171 5.05 3.23 13.43
N LEU A 172 4.88 2.25 12.54
CA LEU A 172 5.97 1.52 11.90
C LEU A 172 6.06 1.91 10.43
N ARG A 173 7.23 2.31 9.94
CA ARG A 173 7.37 2.75 8.53
C ARG A 173 7.33 1.58 7.56
N LYS A 174 6.54 1.73 6.49
CA LYS A 174 6.59 0.88 5.29
C LYS A 174 7.61 1.45 4.32
N ARG A 175 8.42 0.61 3.70
CA ARG A 175 9.51 0.99 2.78
C ARG A 175 9.42 0.22 1.48
N SER A 176 10.03 0.76 0.44
CA SER A 176 10.11 0.18 -0.90
C SER A 176 11.16 -0.96 -1.04
N GLY A 177 11.75 -1.40 0.08
CA GLY A 177 12.71 -2.50 0.11
C GLY A 177 13.15 -2.84 1.54
N PRO A 178 13.86 -3.97 1.73
CA PRO A 178 14.28 -4.47 3.03
C PRO A 178 15.50 -3.71 3.56
N GLY A 179 15.29 -2.54 4.16
CA GLY A 179 16.38 -1.76 4.75
C GLY A 179 16.03 -0.31 5.05
N LEU A 180 16.86 0.34 5.86
CA LEU A 180 16.65 1.75 6.26
C LEU A 180 16.98 2.76 5.14
N THR A 181 17.74 2.34 4.14
CA THR A 181 18.12 3.16 2.97
C THR A 181 17.01 3.27 1.92
N TYR A 182 16.04 2.35 1.92
CA TYR A 182 14.92 2.37 0.98
C TYR A 182 13.88 3.45 1.31
N PRO A 183 13.33 4.16 0.32
CA PRO A 183 12.29 5.18 0.52
C PRO A 183 11.11 4.71 1.37
N ILE A 184 10.62 5.61 2.24
CA ILE A 184 9.40 5.41 3.03
C ILE A 184 8.18 5.61 2.13
N ILE A 185 7.29 4.62 2.09
CA ILE A 185 6.07 4.62 1.26
C ILE A 185 4.78 4.57 2.09
N GLY A 186 4.89 4.56 3.41
CA GLY A 186 3.73 4.61 4.29
C GLY A 186 4.06 4.25 5.74
N ASN A 187 3.02 3.90 6.50
CA ASN A 187 3.16 3.37 7.85
C ASN A 187 2.11 2.28 8.14
N LEU A 188 2.40 1.45 9.14
CA LEU A 188 1.46 0.58 9.85
C LEU A 188 1.15 1.22 11.20
N SER A 189 -0.11 1.11 11.61
CA SER A 189 -0.60 1.58 12.90
C SER A 189 -0.59 0.49 13.96
N LEU A 190 -0.65 0.88 15.24
CA LEU A 190 -0.74 -0.10 16.34
C LEU A 190 -1.92 -1.05 16.14
N GLY A 191 -1.65 -2.34 16.27
CA GLY A 191 -2.64 -3.40 16.17
C GLY A 191 -3.01 -3.78 14.73
N GLU A 192 -2.51 -3.07 13.73
CA GLU A 192 -2.71 -3.42 12.32
C GLU A 192 -2.11 -4.79 12.03
N VAL A 193 -2.91 -5.67 11.44
CA VAL A 193 -2.51 -7.03 11.07
C VAL A 193 -2.20 -7.05 9.57
N VAL A 194 -1.01 -7.53 9.24
CA VAL A 194 -0.53 -7.67 7.87
C VAL A 194 -0.24 -9.14 7.55
N SER A 195 -0.40 -9.49 6.28
CA SER A 195 0.08 -10.75 5.73
C SER A 195 1.55 -10.62 5.36
N VAL A 196 2.38 -11.60 5.71
CA VAL A 196 3.80 -11.65 5.35
C VAL A 196 4.01 -12.68 4.25
N TYR A 197 4.67 -12.28 3.17
CA TYR A 197 4.92 -13.09 1.97
C TYR A 197 6.40 -13.37 1.72
N GLY A 198 7.29 -12.80 2.54
CA GLY A 198 8.73 -12.98 2.44
C GLY A 198 9.46 -12.35 3.63
N GLU A 199 10.66 -12.85 3.91
CA GLU A 199 11.55 -12.34 4.94
C GLU A 199 12.96 -12.14 4.36
N VAL A 200 13.56 -10.98 4.57
CA VAL A 200 14.94 -10.69 4.16
C VAL A 200 15.59 -9.86 5.27
N ASP A 201 16.66 -10.38 5.87
CA ASP A 201 17.48 -9.68 6.88
C ASP A 201 16.66 -9.01 8.01
N GLY A 202 15.63 -9.71 8.50
CA GLY A 202 14.74 -9.21 9.56
C GLY A 202 13.69 -8.18 9.10
N TRP A 203 13.48 -8.03 7.80
CA TRP A 203 12.38 -7.27 7.20
C TRP A 203 11.32 -8.20 6.64
N PHE A 204 10.05 -7.84 6.83
CA PHE A 204 8.91 -8.57 6.31
C PHE A 204 8.39 -7.90 5.04
N LYS A 205 8.23 -8.69 3.97
CA LYS A 205 7.48 -8.28 2.78
C LYS A 205 5.99 -8.45 3.07
N ILE A 206 5.28 -7.33 3.15
CA ILE A 206 3.89 -7.27 3.64
C ILE A 206 2.86 -7.06 2.53
N ASP A 207 3.30 -7.12 1.27
CA ASP A 207 2.45 -7.09 0.08
C ASP A 207 2.89 -8.23 -0.86
N GLN A 208 1.91 -8.92 -1.45
CA GLN A 208 2.16 -10.07 -2.32
C GLN A 208 2.71 -9.66 -3.69
N ASN A 209 2.30 -8.48 -4.17
CA ASN A 209 2.49 -8.04 -5.54
C ASN A 209 3.39 -6.80 -5.66
N ALA A 210 3.66 -6.10 -4.56
CA ALA A 210 4.53 -4.93 -4.51
C ALA A 210 5.67 -5.10 -3.51
N ASP A 211 6.77 -4.36 -3.70
CA ASP A 211 7.87 -4.31 -2.75
C ASP A 211 7.54 -3.37 -1.59
N VAL A 212 6.63 -3.83 -0.73
CA VAL A 212 6.27 -3.15 0.52
C VAL A 212 6.86 -3.93 1.68
N TRP A 213 7.75 -3.29 2.41
CA TRP A 213 8.52 -3.91 3.48
C TRP A 213 8.35 -3.14 4.79
N CYS A 214 8.34 -3.85 5.93
CA CYS A 214 8.47 -3.25 7.26
C CYS A 214 9.48 -4.05 8.10
N SER A 215 9.99 -3.47 9.18
CA SER A 215 10.85 -4.23 10.09
C SER A 215 10.04 -5.34 10.78
N GLY A 216 10.59 -6.55 10.80
CA GLY A 216 10.03 -7.72 11.49
C GLY A 216 10.53 -7.90 12.92
N ALA A 217 11.25 -6.90 13.48
CA ALA A 217 11.80 -6.98 14.83
C ALA A 217 10.68 -7.20 15.87
N ALA A 218 10.95 -8.02 16.89
CA ALA A 218 9.95 -8.47 17.86
C ALA A 218 9.32 -7.33 18.70
N ASN A 219 10.01 -6.20 18.83
CA ASN A 219 9.49 -4.99 19.47
C ASN A 219 8.55 -4.17 18.55
N TYR A 220 8.49 -4.49 17.27
CA TYR A 220 7.63 -3.82 16.28
C TYR A 220 6.53 -4.73 15.74
N MET A 221 6.80 -6.01 15.54
CA MET A 221 5.86 -6.96 14.93
C MET A 221 5.71 -8.23 15.78
N GLN A 222 4.47 -8.62 16.03
CA GLN A 222 4.09 -9.87 16.68
C GLN A 222 3.54 -10.87 15.65
N ARG A 223 4.19 -12.01 15.45
CA ARG A 223 3.70 -13.12 14.63
C ARG A 223 2.42 -13.73 15.22
N LEU A 224 1.46 -14.11 14.37
CA LEU A 224 0.14 -14.63 14.74
C LEU A 224 -0.07 -16.11 14.35
N ASP A 225 1.01 -16.82 14.08
CA ASP A 225 1.02 -18.24 13.71
C ASP A 225 0.53 -19.11 14.88
N ALA A 226 -0.15 -20.22 14.58
CA ALA A 226 -0.61 -21.17 15.60
C ALA A 226 0.53 -21.78 16.44
N ASN A 227 1.75 -21.79 15.89
CA ASN A 227 2.97 -22.26 16.54
C ASN A 227 3.97 -21.12 16.86
N ALA A 228 3.56 -19.85 16.74
CA ALA A 228 4.41 -18.75 17.18
C ALA A 228 4.67 -18.94 18.69
N PRO A 229 5.91 -18.74 19.18
CA PRO A 229 6.16 -18.72 20.60
C PRO A 229 5.15 -17.76 21.21
N GLN A 230 4.27 -18.28 22.08
CA GLN A 230 3.34 -17.41 22.78
C GLN A 230 4.17 -16.29 23.42
N PRO A 231 3.72 -15.02 23.34
CA PRO A 231 4.40 -13.95 24.05
C PRO A 231 4.66 -14.44 25.48
N PRO A 232 5.89 -14.28 26.00
CA PRO A 232 6.31 -14.88 27.26
C PRO A 232 5.19 -14.65 28.28
N GLN A 233 4.73 -15.76 28.90
CA GLN A 233 3.51 -15.85 29.73
C GLN A 233 3.16 -14.49 30.33
N ALA A 234 1.96 -14.01 29.99
CA ALA A 234 1.44 -12.74 30.45
C ALA A 234 1.62 -12.64 31.98
N ARG A 235 2.63 -11.89 32.42
CA ARG A 235 2.99 -11.81 33.84
C ARG A 235 1.94 -10.98 34.53
N ARG A 236 1.40 -11.44 35.66
CA ARG A 236 0.49 -10.61 36.45
C ARG A 236 1.32 -9.71 37.35
N ALA A 237 0.90 -8.46 37.50
CA ALA A 237 1.54 -7.53 38.41
C ALA A 237 0.47 -6.76 39.19
N GLN A 238 0.69 -6.55 40.47
CA GLN A 238 -0.21 -5.85 41.36
C GLN A 238 0.34 -4.46 41.70
N CYS A 239 -0.49 -3.44 41.58
CA CYS A 239 -0.17 -2.09 42.02
C CYS A 239 -0.13 -2.03 43.56
N ILE A 240 0.99 -1.58 44.15
CA ILE A 240 1.16 -1.50 45.62
C ILE A 240 0.99 -0.07 46.18
N VAL A 241 0.97 0.93 45.29
CA VAL A 241 0.81 2.35 45.64
C VAL A 241 -0.64 2.81 45.52
N ARG A 242 -1.00 3.92 46.18
CA ARG A 242 -2.37 4.46 46.17
C ARG A 242 -2.84 4.89 44.78
N ALA A 243 -1.94 5.42 43.97
CA ALA A 243 -2.21 5.80 42.60
C ALA A 243 -0.94 5.63 41.75
N LEU A 244 -1.05 4.95 40.61
CA LEU A 244 0.02 4.80 39.63
C LEU A 244 -0.51 5.20 38.25
N TYR A 245 0.07 6.25 37.64
CA TYR A 245 -0.42 6.76 36.36
C TYR A 245 -0.22 5.78 35.21
N LEU A 246 -1.27 5.63 34.40
CA LEU A 246 -1.26 4.99 33.10
C LEU A 246 -0.93 6.02 32.03
N ARG A 247 -0.11 5.64 31.04
CA ARG A 247 0.41 6.55 30.00
C ARG A 247 0.31 5.96 28.60
N GLU A 248 0.31 6.83 27.59
CA GLU A 248 0.30 6.47 26.16
C GLU A 248 1.64 5.93 25.62
N GLY A 249 2.65 5.72 26.48
CA GLY A 249 3.95 5.16 26.12
C GLY A 249 4.87 4.90 27.32
N PRO A 250 5.99 4.18 27.11
CA PRO A 250 6.91 3.77 28.16
C PRO A 250 7.84 4.93 28.60
N GLY A 251 7.33 5.86 29.40
CA GLY A 251 8.12 6.98 29.92
C GLY A 251 7.31 8.05 30.63
N LYS A 252 7.99 8.86 31.46
CA LYS A 252 7.36 9.95 32.24
C LYS A 252 6.86 11.12 31.37
N ASN A 253 7.33 11.22 30.13
CA ASN A 253 6.97 12.31 29.20
C ASN A 253 5.71 12.00 28.38
N TYR A 254 5.19 10.77 28.42
CA TYR A 254 3.96 10.41 27.71
C TYR A 254 2.73 10.90 28.46
N LYS A 255 1.69 11.28 27.71
CA LYS A 255 0.40 11.73 28.24
C LYS A 255 -0.21 10.72 29.20
N ILE A 256 -0.73 11.21 30.32
CA ILE A 256 -1.46 10.41 31.31
C ILE A 256 -2.88 10.16 30.79
N ILE A 257 -3.32 8.90 30.85
CA ILE A 257 -4.63 8.42 30.34
C ILE A 257 -5.49 7.75 31.42
N GLY A 258 -4.99 7.69 32.65
CA GLY A 258 -5.69 7.10 33.79
C GLY A 258 -4.71 6.76 34.90
N ASN A 259 -5.15 5.93 35.84
CA ASN A 259 -4.30 5.39 36.89
C ASN A 259 -4.77 3.99 37.31
N LEU A 260 -3.84 3.21 37.83
CA LEU A 260 -4.14 2.07 38.71
C LEU A 260 -4.25 2.58 40.14
N VAL A 261 -5.00 1.87 40.97
CA VAL A 261 -5.06 2.05 42.42
C VAL A 261 -4.46 0.85 43.14
N ARG A 262 -4.22 1.00 44.45
CA ARG A 262 -3.63 -0.08 45.25
C ARG A 262 -4.47 -1.35 45.11
N ASN A 263 -3.79 -2.48 44.94
CA ASN A 263 -4.29 -3.82 44.73
C ASN A 263 -4.83 -4.14 43.34
N ASP A 264 -4.90 -3.17 42.41
CA ASP A 264 -5.21 -3.48 41.01
C ASP A 264 -4.21 -4.48 40.45
N VAL A 265 -4.72 -5.54 39.83
CA VAL A 265 -3.90 -6.56 39.17
C VAL A 265 -4.03 -6.41 37.66
N VAL A 266 -2.90 -6.23 37.00
CA VAL A 266 -2.81 -6.10 35.55
C VAL A 266 -2.09 -7.28 34.94
N THR A 267 -2.36 -7.51 33.67
CA THR A 267 -1.60 -8.45 32.85
C THR A 267 -0.54 -7.67 32.07
N VAL A 268 0.73 -8.06 32.19
CA VAL A 268 1.86 -7.43 31.49
C VAL A 268 2.07 -8.15 30.17
N TYR A 269 1.88 -7.42 29.08
CA TYR A 269 2.05 -7.89 27.70
C TYR A 269 3.41 -7.53 27.10
N GLU A 270 4.12 -6.59 27.69
CA GLU A 270 5.44 -6.12 27.23
C GLU A 270 6.19 -5.42 28.37
N VAL A 271 7.52 -5.55 28.37
CA VAL A 271 8.42 -4.78 29.24
C VAL A 271 9.36 -3.97 28.36
N HIS A 272 9.37 -2.65 28.53
CA HIS A 272 10.25 -1.76 27.79
C HIS A 272 10.87 -0.72 28.73
N ASN A 273 12.19 -0.78 28.92
CA ASN A 273 12.95 0.16 29.76
C ASN A 273 12.34 0.37 31.15
N GLY A 274 11.89 -0.70 31.80
CA GLY A 274 11.27 -0.64 33.13
C GLY A 274 9.78 -0.26 33.15
N TRP A 275 9.13 -0.11 32.00
CA TRP A 275 7.69 0.13 31.88
C TRP A 275 6.96 -1.13 31.43
N TYR A 276 5.73 -1.32 31.92
CA TYR A 276 4.86 -2.44 31.58
C TYR A 276 3.72 -1.98 30.68
N ARG A 277 3.56 -2.64 29.52
CA ARG A 277 2.35 -2.49 28.70
C ARG A 277 1.26 -3.42 29.24
N ILE A 278 0.15 -2.86 29.66
CA ILE A 278 -0.93 -3.60 30.36
C ILE A 278 -2.17 -3.84 29.49
N SER A 279 -2.08 -3.55 28.20
CA SER A 279 -3.13 -3.83 27.22
C SER A 279 -2.55 -4.59 26.03
N PRO A 280 -3.24 -5.62 25.51
CA PRO A 280 -2.74 -6.39 24.38
C PRO A 280 -2.76 -5.57 23.07
N ASN A 281 -3.66 -4.58 22.98
CA ASN A 281 -4.01 -3.90 21.72
C ASN A 281 -3.90 -2.37 21.80
N LYS A 282 -3.50 -1.81 22.95
CA LYS A 282 -3.40 -0.37 23.17
C LYS A 282 -2.06 -0.02 23.83
N GLN A 283 -1.55 1.18 23.61
CA GLN A 283 -0.40 1.72 24.34
C GLN A 283 -0.88 2.21 25.72
N VAL A 284 -1.15 1.26 26.63
CA VAL A 284 -1.46 1.57 28.03
C VAL A 284 -0.29 1.08 28.86
N TRP A 285 0.50 2.02 29.36
CA TRP A 285 1.74 1.74 30.06
C TRP A 285 1.70 2.22 31.50
N CYS A 286 2.28 1.45 32.42
CA CYS A 286 2.57 1.89 33.77
C CYS A 286 4.05 1.67 34.10
N SER A 287 4.59 2.36 35.10
CA SER A 287 5.94 2.02 35.58
C SER A 287 5.92 0.61 36.17
N GLY A 288 6.90 -0.21 35.80
CA GLY A 288 7.12 -1.56 36.31
C GLY A 288 8.19 -1.62 37.40
N GLU A 289 8.65 -0.47 37.90
CA GLU A 289 9.60 -0.44 39.02
C GLU A 289 9.00 -1.07 40.27
N THR A 290 9.83 -1.77 41.04
CA THR A 290 9.43 -2.56 42.21
C THR A 290 8.80 -1.73 43.34
N GLN A 291 9.04 -0.42 43.36
CA GLN A 291 8.38 0.52 44.28
C GLN A 291 6.91 0.80 43.94
N TYR A 292 6.48 0.50 42.71
CA TYR A 292 5.11 0.73 42.24
C TYR A 292 4.32 -0.55 41.99
N MET A 293 5.00 -1.60 41.53
CA MET A 293 4.39 -2.86 41.09
C MET A 293 5.06 -4.06 41.75
N ASN A 294 4.25 -5.01 42.23
CA ASN A 294 4.69 -6.33 42.68
C ASN A 294 4.34 -7.38 41.62
N VAL A 295 5.34 -8.07 41.05
CA VAL A 295 5.09 -9.15 40.09
C VAL A 295 4.55 -10.37 40.84
N LEU A 296 3.39 -10.86 40.43
CA LEU A 296 2.77 -12.04 41.03
C LEU A 296 3.38 -13.30 40.39
N ALA A 297 3.63 -14.29 41.24
CA ALA A 297 4.07 -15.63 40.81
C ALA A 297 2.95 -16.38 40.08
#